data_AF-A0A9P5UA34-F1
#
_entry.id   AF-A0A9P5UA34-F1
#
_cell.length_a   1.000
_cell.length_b   1.000
_cell.length_c   1.000
_cell.angle_alpha   90.00
_cell.angle_beta   90.00
_cell.angle_gamma   90.00
#
_symmetry.space_group_name_H-M   'P 1'
#
loop_
_entity.id
_entity.type
_entity.pdbx_description
1 polymer ?
#
loop_
_entity_poly.entity_id
_entity_poly.type
_entity_poly.pdbx_seq_one_letter_code
_entity_poly.pdbx_strand_id
1 'polypeptide(L)'
;MSALHALSLISIFWAIIHTLDYLWKPTAASVLPTVSFHVKPSITVALNKFHLRIQTEAFNAQHDSVVKRLNHRREKGLRRCISLFYDMGVVVGIFGMCIGLGTLFWLTGSSVLRIFQKLPSRAIVKRDMDQNPENFIQPIIPGVTVPWDHLPLILVAVFVCQIIHEAGHAIAGALYSVPLRSSGVSLTLVMPSAFVSFASASMHALEPMAKARIISAGPWHNLVLWACFLALGKTGLGTAILSLGWKDLSMDGRIVIALDDDSPLNSVLSVGSIITALDDVSLAGGEDRWSEYLHKSFDDIPWYGWCVPQQDSGDRSCCNDAPHPTLDHLCFDSFGAPSKTCLNPIPILSSLNPRCHLETDCDPNALCVRPSSSASILRLVVKGKSLILWSGPRHEIWEQGTDTSPVSGSSP
;
A
#
# COMPACT_ATOMS: atom_id res chain seq x y z
N MET A 1 -5.56 -7.52 -15.23
CA MET A 1 -6.06 -8.92 -15.41
C MET A 1 -7.58 -8.92 -15.33
N SER A 2 -8.29 -9.56 -16.27
CA SER A 2 -9.75 -9.70 -16.21
C SER A 2 -10.16 -10.74 -15.16
N ALA A 3 -11.34 -10.60 -14.54
CA ALA A 3 -11.84 -11.54 -13.53
C ALA A 3 -11.92 -12.99 -14.05
N LEU A 4 -12.18 -13.15 -15.35
CA LEU A 4 -12.22 -14.44 -16.02
C LEU A 4 -10.84 -15.13 -16.03
N HIS A 5 -9.77 -14.37 -16.25
CA HIS A 5 -8.39 -14.86 -16.16
C HIS A 5 -8.04 -15.30 -14.73
N ALA A 6 -8.46 -14.55 -13.71
CA ALA A 6 -8.22 -14.95 -12.33
C ALA A 6 -8.94 -16.26 -11.97
N LEU A 7 -10.19 -16.41 -12.40
CA LEU A 7 -10.97 -17.63 -12.19
C LEU A 7 -10.38 -18.85 -12.93
N SER A 8 -9.88 -18.67 -14.15
CA SER A 8 -9.25 -19.77 -14.90
C SER A 8 -7.95 -20.22 -14.22
N LEU A 9 -7.12 -19.28 -13.75
CA LEU A 9 -5.89 -19.59 -13.01
C LEU A 9 -6.18 -20.34 -11.71
N ILE A 10 -7.16 -19.89 -10.92
CA ILE A 10 -7.58 -20.58 -9.69
C ILE A 10 -8.07 -22.00 -10.03
N SER A 11 -8.87 -22.14 -11.09
CA SER A 11 -9.38 -23.46 -11.50
C SER A 11 -8.27 -24.42 -11.92
N ILE A 12 -7.30 -23.94 -12.70
CA ILE A 12 -6.13 -24.71 -13.13
C ILE A 12 -5.29 -25.12 -11.91
N PHE A 13 -5.04 -24.17 -11.00
CA PHE A 13 -4.29 -24.43 -9.77
C PHE A 13 -4.92 -25.55 -8.93
N TRP A 14 -6.23 -25.50 -8.70
CA TRP A 14 -6.93 -26.56 -7.96
C TRP A 14 -6.99 -27.88 -8.73
N ALA A 15 -7.14 -27.85 -10.06
CA ALA A 15 -7.05 -29.06 -10.88
C ALA A 15 -5.69 -29.75 -10.73
N ILE A 16 -4.59 -28.97 -10.71
CA ILE A 16 -3.24 -29.49 -10.46
C ILE A 16 -3.15 -30.12 -9.07
N ILE A 17 -3.64 -29.45 -8.01
CA ILE A 17 -3.62 -30.00 -6.65
C ILE A 17 -4.38 -31.33 -6.55
N HIS A 18 -5.59 -31.40 -7.12
CA HIS A 18 -6.38 -32.65 -7.13
C HIS A 18 -5.72 -33.75 -7.94
N THR A 19 -5.08 -33.39 -9.06
CA THR A 19 -4.32 -34.35 -9.87
C THR A 19 -3.13 -34.88 -9.08
N LEU A 20 -2.37 -34.01 -8.39
CA LEU A 20 -1.26 -34.41 -7.53
C LEU A 20 -1.72 -35.29 -6.36
N ASP A 21 -2.80 -34.95 -5.66
CA ASP A 21 -3.38 -35.77 -4.59
C ASP A 21 -3.83 -37.15 -5.10
N TYR A 22 -4.41 -37.19 -6.30
CA TYR A 22 -4.79 -38.45 -6.94
C TYR A 22 -3.57 -39.31 -7.28
N LEU A 23 -2.51 -38.73 -7.84
CA LEU A 23 -1.27 -39.43 -8.19
C LEU A 23 -0.46 -39.88 -6.96
N TRP A 24 -0.51 -39.12 -5.87
CA TRP A 24 0.25 -39.43 -4.66
C TRP A 24 -0.42 -40.40 -3.70
N LYS A 25 -1.72 -40.72 -3.89
CA LYS A 25 -2.38 -41.74 -3.08
C LYS A 25 -1.69 -43.08 -3.31
N PRO A 26 -0.96 -43.63 -2.31
CA PRO A 26 -0.35 -44.93 -2.48
C PRO A 26 -1.45 -45.96 -2.72
N THR A 27 -1.34 -46.70 -3.82
CA THR A 27 -2.18 -47.87 -4.11
C THR A 27 -2.00 -48.87 -2.97
N ALA A 28 -3.01 -48.93 -2.09
CA ALA A 28 -3.22 -49.91 -1.03
C ALA A 28 -1.98 -50.25 -0.14
N ALA A 29 -1.82 -49.52 0.96
CA ALA A 29 -1.04 -50.03 2.10
C ALA A 29 -1.92 -50.94 2.98
N SER A 30 -1.44 -52.16 3.19
CA SER A 30 -2.06 -53.29 3.90
C SER A 30 -2.72 -52.93 5.25
N VAL A 31 -3.93 -53.46 5.45
CA VAL A 31 -4.77 -53.37 6.67
C VAL A 31 -4.25 -54.27 7.81
N LEU A 32 -2.95 -54.23 8.11
CA LEU A 32 -2.37 -54.98 9.23
C LEU A 32 -1.87 -54.02 10.32
N PRO A 33 -2.30 -54.18 11.58
CA PRO A 33 -1.85 -53.35 12.68
C PRO A 33 -0.42 -53.75 13.03
N THR A 34 0.55 -53.02 12.49
CA THR A 34 1.94 -53.20 12.90
C THR A 34 2.14 -52.43 14.20
N VAL A 35 2.23 -53.14 15.33
CA VAL A 35 2.50 -52.56 16.65
C VAL A 35 3.93 -52.02 16.65
N SER A 36 4.09 -50.75 16.28
CA SER A 36 5.36 -50.04 16.36
C SER A 36 5.42 -49.24 17.67
N PHE A 37 6.38 -49.57 18.54
CA PHE A 37 6.60 -48.92 19.84
C PHE A 37 7.18 -47.49 19.73
N HIS A 38 7.39 -46.98 18.52
CA HIS A 38 7.69 -45.57 18.26
C HIS A 38 6.58 -44.99 17.40
N VAL A 39 5.72 -44.17 18.02
CA VAL A 39 4.73 -43.35 17.30
C VAL A 39 5.53 -42.29 16.54
N LYS A 40 5.81 -42.56 15.26
CA LYS A 40 6.35 -41.53 14.37
C LYS A 40 5.29 -40.44 14.21
N PRO A 41 5.66 -39.14 14.26
CA PRO A 41 4.70 -38.07 14.03
C PRO A 41 4.06 -38.26 12.66
N SER A 42 2.74 -38.46 12.63
CA SER A 42 2.01 -38.64 11.38
C SER A 42 1.70 -37.28 10.76
N ILE A 43 1.96 -37.14 9.47
CA ILE A 43 1.46 -36.04 8.65
C ILE A 43 0.19 -36.54 7.97
N THR A 44 -0.93 -35.85 8.19
CA THR A 44 -2.19 -36.16 7.53
C THR A 44 -2.55 -35.04 6.57
N VAL A 45 -2.77 -35.40 5.31
CA VAL A 45 -3.20 -34.48 4.26
C VAL A 45 -4.66 -34.79 3.96
N ALA A 46 -5.52 -33.78 4.08
CA ALA A 46 -6.94 -33.87 3.77
C ALA A 46 -7.30 -32.82 2.72
N LEU A 47 -7.74 -33.27 1.55
CA LEU A 47 -8.18 -32.43 0.46
C LEU A 47 -9.70 -32.58 0.27
N ASN A 48 -10.44 -31.46 0.35
CA ASN A 48 -11.87 -31.42 0.11
C ASN A 48 -12.23 -30.21 -0.76
N LYS A 49 -12.66 -30.44 -2.01
CA LYS A 49 -12.99 -29.38 -2.99
C LYS A 49 -11.89 -28.30 -3.06
N PHE A 50 -12.16 -27.10 -2.57
CA PHE A 50 -11.23 -25.96 -2.52
C PHE A 50 -10.61 -25.74 -1.14
N HIS A 51 -10.44 -26.82 -0.37
CA HIS A 51 -9.89 -26.79 0.98
C HIS A 51 -8.84 -27.89 1.13
N LEU A 52 -7.57 -27.50 1.10
CA LEU A 52 -6.42 -28.35 1.39
C LEU A 52 -6.03 -28.16 2.85
N ARG A 53 -5.87 -29.24 3.59
CA ARG A 53 -5.45 -29.22 5.00
C ARG A 53 -4.27 -30.16 5.19
N ILE A 54 -3.19 -29.65 5.76
CA ILE A 54 -2.01 -30.42 6.12
C ILE A 54 -1.86 -30.32 7.64
N GLN A 55 -1.94 -31.45 8.32
CA GLN A 55 -1.82 -31.57 9.77
C GLN A 55 -0.57 -32.35 10.12
N THR A 56 0.08 -31.95 11.22
CA THR A 56 1.24 -32.64 11.78
C THR A 56 1.18 -32.67 13.30
N GLU A 57 1.66 -33.77 13.86
CA GLU A 57 1.83 -33.96 15.30
C GLU A 57 3.28 -33.69 15.75
N ALA A 58 4.17 -33.32 14.83
CA ALA A 58 5.60 -33.12 15.12
C ALA A 58 5.85 -32.03 16.19
N PHE A 59 5.01 -30.99 16.22
CA PHE A 59 5.12 -29.89 17.18
C PHE A 59 4.57 -30.22 18.57
N ASN A 60 3.85 -31.35 18.74
CA ASN A 60 3.26 -31.73 20.03
C ASN A 60 4.36 -31.96 21.09
N ALA A 61 5.45 -32.63 20.73
CA ALA A 61 6.58 -32.87 21.65
C ALA A 61 7.27 -31.57 22.09
N GLN A 62 7.40 -30.59 21.17
CA GLN A 62 7.95 -29.28 21.49
C GLN A 62 7.01 -28.50 22.42
N HIS A 63 5.71 -28.53 22.14
CA HIS A 63 4.69 -27.94 23.01
C HIS A 63 4.74 -28.54 24.44
N ASP A 64 4.85 -29.86 24.56
CA ASP A 64 4.97 -30.53 25.87
C ASP A 64 6.26 -30.14 26.62
N SER A 65 7.35 -29.92 25.91
CA SER A 65 8.58 -29.38 26.50
C SER A 65 8.38 -27.96 27.07
N VAL A 66 7.63 -27.11 26.36
CA VAL A 66 7.27 -25.76 26.82
C VAL A 66 6.39 -25.84 28.07
N VAL A 67 5.38 -26.72 28.08
CA VAL A 67 4.54 -26.99 29.26
C VAL A 67 5.39 -27.38 30.47
N LYS A 68 6.32 -28.33 30.30
CA LYS A 68 7.22 -28.77 31.38
C LYS A 68 8.08 -27.62 31.90
N ARG A 69 8.63 -26.79 31.00
CA ARG A 69 9.45 -25.63 31.37
C ARG A 69 8.65 -24.61 32.17
N LEU A 70 7.43 -24.27 31.73
CA LEU A 70 6.57 -23.29 32.41
C LEU A 70 6.06 -23.77 33.78
N ASN A 71 5.91 -25.09 33.95
CA ASN A 71 5.54 -25.69 35.24
C ASN A 71 6.72 -25.91 36.20
N HIS A 72 7.96 -25.73 35.74
CA HIS A 72 9.14 -25.92 36.58
C HIS A 72 9.21 -24.88 37.70
N ARG A 73 9.53 -25.30 38.94
CA ARG A 73 9.51 -24.43 40.14
C ARG A 73 10.41 -23.18 40.02
N ARG A 74 11.49 -23.27 39.24
CA ARG A 74 12.43 -22.17 38.98
C ARG A 74 11.85 -21.06 38.08
N GLU A 75 10.89 -21.40 37.22
CA GLU A 75 10.33 -20.50 36.20
C GLU A 75 8.99 -19.88 36.64
N LYS A 76 8.69 -19.87 37.95
CA LYS A 76 7.47 -19.25 38.50
C LYS A 76 7.34 -17.77 38.10
N GLY A 77 8.47 -17.05 38.04
CA GLY A 77 8.52 -15.65 37.59
C GLY A 77 8.11 -15.50 36.13
N LEU A 78 8.67 -16.32 35.23
CA LEU A 78 8.32 -16.35 33.81
C LEU A 78 6.84 -16.70 33.61
N ARG A 79 6.34 -17.73 34.30
CA ARG A 79 4.93 -18.12 34.27
C ARG A 79 4.01 -16.96 34.68
N ARG A 80 4.38 -16.21 35.72
CA ARG A 80 3.63 -15.03 36.18
C ARG A 80 3.67 -13.90 35.15
N CYS A 81 4.84 -13.64 34.56
CA CYS A 81 4.99 -12.63 33.50
C CYS A 81 4.13 -12.96 32.28
N ILE A 82 4.17 -14.21 31.80
CA ILE A 82 3.34 -14.68 30.68
C ILE A 82 1.84 -14.60 31.02
N SER A 83 1.44 -14.95 32.24
CA SER A 83 0.05 -14.79 32.68
C SER A 83 -0.39 -13.33 32.63
N LEU A 84 0.42 -12.40 33.16
CA LEU A 84 0.13 -10.97 33.15
C LEU A 84 0.07 -10.41 31.71
N PHE A 85 0.96 -10.89 30.84
CA PHE A 85 0.96 -10.54 29.43
C PHE A 85 -0.37 -10.93 28.75
N TYR A 86 -0.88 -12.14 29.01
CA TYR A 86 -2.18 -12.55 28.47
C TYR A 86 -3.37 -11.90 29.19
N ASP A 87 -3.25 -11.49 30.45
CA ASP A 87 -4.27 -10.67 31.12
C ASP A 87 -4.47 -9.34 30.41
N MET A 88 -3.38 -8.65 30.05
CA MET A 88 -3.43 -7.44 29.23
C MET A 88 -4.09 -7.73 27.87
N GLY A 89 -3.74 -8.86 27.25
CA GLY A 89 -4.36 -9.30 26.00
C GLY A 89 -5.87 -9.51 26.09
N VAL A 90 -6.39 -10.04 27.20
CA VAL A 90 -7.83 -10.15 27.43
C VAL A 90 -8.49 -8.77 27.55
N VAL A 91 -7.92 -7.87 28.36
CA VAL A 91 -8.48 -6.51 28.54
C VAL A 91 -8.53 -5.76 27.22
N VAL A 92 -7.41 -5.74 26.48
CA VAL A 92 -7.31 -5.09 25.16
C VAL A 92 -8.24 -5.77 24.16
N GLY A 93 -8.35 -7.10 24.19
CA GLY A 93 -9.26 -7.85 23.32
C GLY A 93 -10.73 -7.50 23.55
N ILE A 94 -11.17 -7.39 24.82
CA ILE A 94 -12.55 -6.99 25.16
C ILE A 94 -12.81 -5.55 24.70
N PHE A 95 -11.89 -4.62 24.98
CA PHE A 95 -12.03 -3.24 24.55
C PHE A 95 -12.07 -3.11 23.03
N GLY A 96 -11.18 -3.81 22.33
CA GLY A 96 -11.15 -3.87 20.87
C GLY A 96 -12.42 -4.47 20.27
N MET A 97 -12.98 -5.52 20.89
CA MET A 97 -14.26 -6.09 20.48
C MET A 97 -15.41 -5.08 20.65
N CYS A 98 -15.47 -4.36 21.78
CA CYS A 98 -16.49 -3.33 22.01
C CYS A 98 -16.39 -2.19 20.98
N ILE A 99 -15.18 -1.72 20.68
CA ILE A 99 -14.95 -0.70 19.64
C ILE A 99 -15.34 -1.25 18.27
N GLY A 100 -14.93 -2.47 17.93
CA GLY A 100 -15.25 -3.09 16.64
C GLY A 100 -16.75 -3.25 16.42
N LEU A 101 -17.47 -3.73 17.43
CA LEU A 101 -18.93 -3.85 17.37
C LEU A 101 -19.62 -2.47 17.33
N GLY A 102 -19.12 -1.51 18.11
CA GLY A 102 -19.64 -0.14 18.12
C GLY A 102 -19.47 0.58 16.78
N THR A 103 -18.28 0.46 16.17
CA THR A 103 -18.00 1.02 14.85
C THR A 103 -18.81 0.34 13.75
N LEU A 104 -18.95 -1.00 13.78
CA LEU A 104 -19.80 -1.73 12.85
C LEU A 104 -21.27 -1.29 12.96
N PHE A 105 -21.77 -1.15 14.19
CA PHE A 105 -23.13 -0.68 14.45
C PHE A 105 -23.33 0.75 13.95
N TRP A 106 -22.38 1.64 14.22
CA TRP A 106 -22.40 3.03 13.75
C TRP A 106 -22.36 3.15 12.22
N LEU A 107 -21.46 2.41 11.56
CA LEU A 107 -21.34 2.41 10.10
C LEU A 107 -22.59 1.85 9.43
N THR A 108 -23.16 0.79 9.99
CA THR A 108 -24.41 0.21 9.49
C THR A 108 -25.57 1.19 9.69
N GLY A 109 -25.72 1.77 10.87
CA GLY A 109 -26.77 2.74 11.19
C GLY A 109 -26.70 4.00 10.33
N SER A 110 -25.51 4.58 10.16
CA SER A 110 -25.30 5.75 9.31
C SER A 110 -25.53 5.46 7.82
N SER A 111 -25.13 4.28 7.33
CA SER A 111 -25.40 3.86 5.95
C SER A 111 -26.90 3.70 5.69
N VAL A 112 -27.61 3.07 6.63
CA VAL A 112 -29.07 2.90 6.56
C VAL A 112 -29.78 4.25 6.61
N LEU A 113 -29.40 5.15 7.53
CA LEU A 113 -29.98 6.48 7.65
C LEU A 113 -29.78 7.32 6.38
N ARG A 114 -28.59 7.25 5.76
CA ARG A 114 -28.29 7.93 4.48
C ARG A 114 -29.14 7.40 3.33
N ILE A 115 -29.45 6.11 3.30
CA ILE A 115 -30.35 5.52 2.30
C ILE A 115 -31.79 6.01 2.54
N PHE A 116 -32.25 6.01 3.78
CA PHE A 116 -33.60 6.50 4.12
C PHE A 116 -33.79 8.00 3.86
N GLN A 117 -32.76 8.82 4.11
CA GLN A 117 -32.80 10.26 3.84
C GLN A 117 -32.75 10.62 2.34
N LYS A 118 -32.35 9.69 1.46
CA LYS A 118 -32.27 9.88 -0.01
C LYS A 118 -33.50 9.39 -0.80
N LEU A 119 -34.59 9.03 -0.14
CA LEU A 119 -35.90 8.81 -0.77
C LEU A 119 -36.84 9.96 -0.33
N PRO A 120 -36.97 11.06 -1.11
CA PRO A 120 -37.42 11.00 -2.50
C PRO A 120 -36.74 12.00 -3.45
N SER A 121 -36.10 11.51 -4.52
CA SER A 121 -36.18 12.10 -5.86
C SER A 121 -35.59 11.12 -6.85
N ARG A 122 -36.38 10.74 -7.85
CA ARG A 122 -35.97 9.92 -8.98
C ARG A 122 -34.94 10.69 -9.80
N ALA A 123 -33.67 10.54 -9.45
CA ALA A 123 -32.57 10.84 -10.36
C ALA A 123 -31.53 9.73 -10.19
N ILE A 124 -31.47 8.84 -11.17
CA ILE A 124 -30.33 7.93 -11.34
C ILE A 124 -29.17 8.81 -11.76
N VAL A 125 -28.50 9.41 -10.78
CA VAL A 125 -27.21 10.09 -10.99
C VAL A 125 -26.15 9.00 -10.90
N LYS A 126 -25.38 8.86 -11.98
CA LYS A 126 -24.16 8.06 -12.04
C LYS A 126 -23.34 8.41 -10.79
N ARG A 127 -22.87 7.42 -10.02
CA ARG A 127 -21.96 7.70 -8.90
C ARG A 127 -20.72 8.37 -9.48
N ASP A 128 -20.64 9.69 -9.44
CA ASP A 128 -19.36 10.36 -9.52
C ASP A 128 -18.58 9.97 -8.27
N MET A 129 -17.37 9.50 -8.53
CA MET A 129 -16.36 9.17 -7.53
C MET A 129 -15.74 10.48 -7.03
N ASP A 130 -16.57 11.41 -6.55
CA ASP A 130 -16.11 12.64 -5.94
C ASP A 130 -15.62 12.34 -4.52
N GLN A 131 -14.30 12.15 -4.48
CA GLN A 131 -13.31 12.53 -3.49
C GLN A 131 -13.79 12.78 -2.05
N ASN A 132 -13.19 11.96 -1.17
CA ASN A 132 -13.12 12.04 0.28
C ASN A 132 -14.32 11.53 1.10
N PRO A 133 -14.62 10.21 1.07
CA PRO A 133 -15.17 9.60 2.25
C PRO A 133 -14.03 9.48 3.27
N GLU A 134 -14.02 10.33 4.29
CA GLU A 134 -13.32 10.10 5.56
C GLU A 134 -13.90 8.87 6.31
N ASN A 135 -14.16 7.78 5.60
CA ASN A 135 -14.54 6.50 6.14
C ASN A 135 -13.26 5.67 6.25
N PHE A 136 -12.65 5.81 7.41
CA PHE A 136 -11.33 5.34 7.89
C PHE A 136 -10.98 3.85 7.70
N ILE A 137 -11.77 3.04 6.99
CA ILE A 137 -11.50 1.60 6.78
C ILE A 137 -11.80 1.23 5.32
N GLN A 138 -10.76 1.25 4.47
CA GLN A 138 -10.85 0.73 3.11
C GLN A 138 -10.58 -0.78 3.15
N PRO A 139 -11.54 -1.64 2.76
CA PRO A 139 -11.29 -3.08 2.71
C PRO A 139 -10.28 -3.40 1.61
N ILE A 140 -9.35 -4.32 1.90
CA ILE A 140 -8.39 -4.82 0.92
C ILE A 140 -9.12 -5.83 0.02
N ILE A 141 -9.41 -5.42 -1.21
CA ILE A 141 -10.10 -6.19 -2.24
C ILE A 141 -9.20 -6.21 -3.48
N PRO A 142 -8.55 -7.35 -3.78
CA PRO A 142 -7.71 -7.49 -4.96
C PRO A 142 -8.46 -7.14 -6.24
N GLY A 143 -7.85 -6.29 -7.07
CA GLY A 143 -8.42 -5.78 -8.32
C GLY A 143 -9.43 -4.63 -8.17
N VAL A 144 -9.75 -4.20 -6.93
CA VAL A 144 -10.61 -3.03 -6.68
C VAL A 144 -9.86 -1.97 -5.87
N THR A 145 -9.31 -2.35 -4.71
CA THR A 145 -8.59 -1.43 -3.82
C THR A 145 -7.09 -1.66 -3.78
N VAL A 146 -6.63 -2.85 -4.22
CA VAL A 146 -5.19 -3.15 -4.39
C VAL A 146 -4.94 -3.86 -5.73
N PRO A 147 -3.86 -3.52 -6.46
CA PRO A 147 -3.46 -4.23 -7.67
C PRO A 147 -3.21 -5.72 -7.45
N TRP A 148 -3.43 -6.53 -8.49
CA TRP A 148 -3.21 -7.99 -8.44
C TRP A 148 -1.75 -8.38 -8.14
N ASP A 149 -0.80 -7.54 -8.53
CA ASP A 149 0.63 -7.80 -8.35
C ASP A 149 1.07 -7.77 -6.88
N HIS A 150 0.32 -7.08 -6.01
CA HIS A 150 0.55 -7.11 -4.57
C HIS A 150 -0.06 -8.33 -3.87
N LEU A 151 -0.93 -9.09 -4.54
CA LEU A 151 -1.62 -10.22 -3.94
C LEU A 151 -0.65 -11.28 -3.36
N PRO A 152 0.41 -11.72 -4.07
CA PRO A 152 1.34 -12.70 -3.51
C PRO A 152 2.01 -12.21 -2.22
N LEU A 153 2.42 -10.95 -2.19
CA LEU A 153 3.02 -10.33 -1.00
C LEU A 153 2.03 -10.29 0.17
N ILE A 154 0.78 -9.90 -0.10
CA ILE A 154 -0.30 -9.88 0.91
C ILE A 154 -0.56 -11.30 1.45
N LEU A 155 -0.64 -12.31 0.58
CA LEU A 155 -0.86 -13.70 1.00
C LEU A 155 0.27 -14.22 1.89
N VAL A 156 1.53 -13.91 1.55
CA VAL A 156 2.69 -14.24 2.39
C VAL A 156 2.61 -13.51 3.74
N ALA A 157 2.32 -12.21 3.74
CA ALA A 157 2.21 -11.43 4.96
C ALA A 157 1.09 -11.97 5.88
N VAL A 158 -0.10 -12.25 5.33
CA VAL A 158 -1.20 -12.85 6.08
C VAL A 158 -0.80 -14.21 6.65
N PHE A 159 -0.13 -15.06 5.86
CA PHE A 159 0.31 -16.37 6.32
C PHE A 159 1.31 -16.29 7.48
N VAL A 160 2.29 -15.39 7.41
CA VAL A 160 3.25 -15.15 8.49
C VAL A 160 2.54 -14.65 9.75
N CYS A 161 1.60 -13.71 9.61
CA CYS A 161 0.77 -13.24 10.72
C CYS A 161 -0.05 -14.39 11.33
N GLN A 162 -0.60 -15.30 10.53
CA GLN A 162 -1.32 -16.47 11.02
C GLN A 162 -0.41 -17.42 11.81
N ILE A 163 0.84 -17.66 11.39
CA ILE A 163 1.78 -18.48 12.17
C ILE A 163 2.01 -17.88 13.56
N ILE A 164 2.20 -16.56 13.64
CA ILE A 164 2.44 -15.85 14.91
C ILE A 164 1.18 -15.85 15.79
N HIS A 165 0.01 -15.72 15.18
CA HIS A 165 -1.30 -15.84 15.82
C HIS A 165 -1.47 -17.20 16.50
N GLU A 166 -1.26 -18.28 15.77
CA GLU A 166 -1.41 -19.65 16.27
C GLU A 166 -0.33 -20.01 17.30
N ALA A 167 0.88 -19.47 17.15
CA ALA A 167 1.91 -19.57 18.18
C ALA A 167 1.45 -18.95 19.51
N GLY A 168 0.63 -17.89 19.46
CA GLY A 168 0.00 -17.32 20.65
C GLY A 168 -0.96 -18.25 21.33
N HIS A 169 -1.86 -18.86 20.57
CA HIS A 169 -2.74 -19.89 21.10
C HIS A 169 -1.96 -21.05 21.72
N ALA A 170 -0.90 -21.54 21.07
CA ALA A 170 -0.05 -22.61 21.57
C ALA A 170 0.66 -22.24 22.89
N ILE A 171 1.26 -21.05 22.98
CA ILE A 171 1.96 -20.61 24.20
C ILE A 171 0.97 -20.41 25.35
N ALA A 172 -0.20 -19.81 25.09
CA ALA A 172 -1.25 -19.66 26.08
C ALA A 172 -1.82 -21.02 26.53
N GLY A 173 -2.02 -21.96 25.61
CA GLY A 173 -2.43 -23.33 25.92
C GLY A 173 -1.40 -24.05 26.82
N ALA A 174 -0.11 -23.83 26.55
CA ALA A 174 0.97 -24.40 27.35
C ALA A 174 0.98 -23.88 28.80
N LEU A 175 0.62 -22.61 29.04
CA LEU A 175 0.49 -22.02 30.37
C LEU A 175 -0.51 -22.78 31.26
N TYR A 176 -1.53 -23.37 30.62
CA TYR A 176 -2.60 -24.15 31.25
C TYR A 176 -2.44 -25.66 31.08
N SER A 177 -1.30 -26.11 30.53
CA SER A 177 -1.01 -27.53 30.29
C SER A 177 -2.09 -28.22 29.44
N VAL A 178 -2.66 -27.49 28.49
CA VAL A 178 -3.65 -28.04 27.54
C VAL A 178 -2.91 -28.86 26.49
N PRO A 179 -3.22 -30.15 26.30
CA PRO A 179 -2.53 -30.97 25.31
C PRO A 179 -2.88 -30.51 23.89
N LEU A 180 -1.83 -30.31 23.09
CA LEU A 180 -1.94 -30.05 21.66
C LEU A 180 -2.19 -31.37 20.93
N ARG A 181 -3.26 -31.42 20.13
CA ARG A 181 -3.62 -32.59 19.31
C ARG A 181 -2.85 -32.59 18.00
N SER A 182 -2.88 -31.47 17.30
CA SER A 182 -2.19 -31.31 16.01
C SER A 182 -2.00 -29.83 15.72
N SER A 183 -1.02 -29.49 14.91
CA SER A 183 -0.87 -28.17 14.30
C SER A 183 -0.73 -28.32 12.80
N GLY A 184 -0.95 -27.27 12.04
CA GLY A 184 -0.90 -27.40 10.59
C GLY A 184 -1.19 -26.14 9.83
N VAL A 185 -1.28 -26.33 8.53
CA VAL A 185 -1.59 -25.28 7.57
C VAL A 185 -2.76 -25.72 6.70
N SER A 186 -3.59 -24.78 6.30
CA SER A 186 -4.67 -24.99 5.36
C SER A 186 -4.63 -23.92 4.28
N LEU A 187 -5.12 -24.30 3.10
CA LEU A 187 -5.33 -23.40 1.98
C LEU A 187 -6.79 -23.50 1.58
N THR A 188 -7.53 -22.43 1.79
CA THR A 188 -8.95 -22.33 1.41
C THR A 188 -9.09 -21.35 0.24
N LEU A 189 -9.51 -21.85 -0.92
CA LEU A 189 -9.55 -21.12 -2.20
C LEU A 189 -8.17 -20.58 -2.63
N VAL A 190 -7.73 -19.47 -2.07
CA VAL A 190 -6.39 -18.87 -2.26
C VAL A 190 -5.78 -18.38 -0.95
N MET A 191 -6.55 -18.43 0.14
CA MET A 191 -6.17 -17.87 1.43
C MET A 191 -5.40 -18.92 2.25
N PRO A 192 -4.10 -18.68 2.50
CA PRO A 192 -3.33 -19.54 3.39
C PRO A 192 -3.71 -19.24 4.85
N SER A 193 -3.77 -20.29 5.66
CA SER A 193 -4.07 -20.20 7.09
C SER A 193 -3.20 -21.21 7.83
N ALA A 194 -2.80 -20.87 9.05
CA ALA A 194 -2.21 -21.80 10.00
C ALA A 194 -3.25 -22.11 11.08
N PHE A 195 -3.16 -23.26 11.73
CA PHE A 195 -4.01 -23.58 12.87
C PHE A 195 -3.29 -24.45 13.90
N VAL A 196 -3.65 -24.28 15.17
CA VAL A 196 -3.38 -25.23 16.26
C VAL A 196 -4.68 -25.83 16.77
N SER A 197 -4.67 -27.13 17.04
CA SER A 197 -5.85 -27.87 17.52
C SER A 197 -5.55 -28.48 18.88
N PHE A 198 -6.35 -28.11 19.88
CA PHE A 198 -6.28 -28.64 21.24
C PHE A 198 -7.29 -29.76 21.46
N ALA A 199 -7.05 -30.60 22.48
CA ALA A 199 -8.06 -31.56 22.92
C ALA A 199 -9.30 -30.84 23.50
N SER A 200 -10.46 -31.04 22.88
CA SER A 200 -11.70 -30.35 23.26
C SER A 200 -12.08 -30.58 24.73
N ALA A 201 -11.94 -31.81 25.24
CA ALA A 201 -12.25 -32.14 26.64
C ALA A 201 -11.42 -31.29 27.63
N SER A 202 -10.12 -31.14 27.36
CA SER A 202 -9.22 -30.31 28.17
C SER A 202 -9.59 -28.83 28.09
N MET A 203 -9.91 -28.33 26.89
CA MET A 203 -10.37 -26.94 26.72
C MET A 203 -11.68 -26.65 27.46
N HIS A 204 -12.65 -27.58 27.43
CA HIS A 204 -13.93 -27.40 28.12
C HIS A 204 -13.79 -27.45 29.65
N ALA A 205 -12.84 -28.22 30.17
CA ALA A 205 -12.57 -28.32 31.60
C ALA A 205 -11.90 -27.07 32.21
N LEU A 206 -11.39 -26.14 31.38
CA LEU A 206 -10.73 -24.93 31.86
C LEU A 206 -11.70 -23.92 32.49
N GLU A 207 -11.17 -23.16 33.45
CA GLU A 207 -11.84 -21.98 34.00
C GLU A 207 -12.09 -20.91 32.93
N PRO A 208 -13.12 -20.05 33.09
CA PRO A 208 -13.47 -19.03 32.11
C PRO A 208 -12.32 -18.08 31.76
N MET A 209 -11.51 -17.65 32.74
CA MET A 209 -10.37 -16.77 32.47
C MET A 209 -9.24 -17.45 31.72
N ALA A 210 -9.01 -18.75 31.97
CA ALA A 210 -8.04 -19.52 31.20
C ALA A 210 -8.47 -19.65 29.73
N LYS A 211 -9.76 -19.90 29.48
CA LYS A 211 -10.34 -19.90 28.13
C LYS A 211 -10.21 -18.54 27.46
N ALA A 212 -10.54 -17.46 28.17
CA ALA A 212 -10.44 -16.09 27.65
C ALA A 212 -9.01 -15.75 27.23
N ARG A 213 -8.01 -16.08 28.05
CA ARG A 213 -6.59 -15.87 27.73
C ARG A 213 -6.13 -16.67 26.52
N ILE A 214 -6.57 -17.92 26.37
CA ILE A 214 -6.23 -18.73 25.18
C ILE A 214 -6.89 -18.13 23.93
N ILE A 215 -8.17 -17.77 23.99
CA ILE A 215 -8.91 -17.20 22.84
C ILE A 215 -8.35 -15.83 22.43
N SER A 216 -7.95 -14.98 23.38
CA SER A 216 -7.39 -13.66 23.07
C SER A 216 -5.90 -13.69 22.66
N ALA A 217 -5.19 -14.78 22.91
CA ALA A 217 -3.74 -14.87 22.69
C ALA A 217 -3.31 -14.64 21.24
N GLY A 218 -4.08 -15.18 20.28
CA GLY A 218 -3.77 -15.02 18.85
C GLY A 218 -3.87 -13.57 18.38
N PRO A 219 -5.03 -12.89 18.54
CA PRO A 219 -5.15 -11.47 18.21
C PRO A 219 -4.16 -10.59 18.97
N TRP A 220 -3.89 -10.91 20.25
CA TRP A 220 -2.91 -10.20 21.06
C TRP A 220 -1.48 -10.28 20.49
N HIS A 221 -1.05 -11.45 20.03
CA HIS A 221 0.26 -11.61 19.38
C HIS A 221 0.38 -10.82 18.07
N ASN A 222 -0.69 -10.75 17.28
CA ASN A 222 -0.69 -9.92 16.07
C ASN A 222 -0.60 -8.43 16.40
N LEU A 223 -1.27 -7.97 17.46
CA LEU A 223 -1.17 -6.59 17.91
C LEU A 223 0.25 -6.26 18.41
N VAL A 224 0.86 -7.17 19.17
CA VAL A 224 2.24 -7.02 19.64
C VAL A 224 3.21 -7.00 18.46
N LEU A 225 3.05 -7.88 17.47
CA LEU A 225 3.84 -7.89 16.24
C LEU A 225 3.75 -6.54 15.51
N TRP A 226 2.53 -6.01 15.35
CA TRP A 226 2.32 -4.69 14.76
C TRP A 226 3.01 -3.58 15.56
N ALA A 227 2.89 -3.59 16.89
CA ALA A 227 3.57 -2.62 17.74
C ALA A 227 5.09 -2.73 17.63
N CYS A 228 5.65 -3.94 17.50
CA CYS A 228 7.07 -4.15 17.24
C CYS A 228 7.50 -3.57 15.90
N PHE A 229 6.73 -3.76 14.83
CA PHE A 229 7.02 -3.16 13.53
C PHE A 229 6.95 -1.62 13.57
N LEU A 230 5.98 -1.04 14.28
CA LEU A 230 5.92 0.40 14.47
C LEU A 230 7.11 0.94 15.25
N ALA A 231 7.51 0.26 16.33
CA ALA A 231 8.69 0.65 17.10
C ALA A 231 9.95 0.56 16.23
N LEU A 232 10.11 -0.53 15.47
CA LEU A 232 11.22 -0.73 14.55
C LEU A 232 11.28 0.34 13.46
N GLY A 233 10.13 0.70 12.87
CA GLY A 233 10.02 1.76 11.87
C GLY A 233 10.51 3.11 12.41
N LYS A 234 10.18 3.44 13.66
CA LYS A 234 10.62 4.69 14.33
C LYS A 234 12.12 4.74 14.62
N THR A 235 12.78 3.59 14.76
CA THR A 235 14.23 3.53 15.04
C THR A 235 15.10 3.73 13.79
N GLY A 236 14.52 3.78 12.58
CA GLY A 236 15.27 3.85 11.32
C GLY A 236 16.01 2.55 10.97
N LEU A 237 16.02 1.54 11.83
CA LEU A 237 16.61 0.24 11.53
C LEU A 237 15.87 -0.45 10.36
N GLY A 238 14.59 -0.16 10.18
CA GLY A 238 13.83 -0.58 9.00
C GLY A 238 14.46 -0.07 7.70
N THR A 239 14.81 1.22 7.62
CA THR A 239 15.44 1.78 6.40
C THR A 239 16.84 1.19 6.17
N ALA A 240 17.58 0.86 7.23
CA ALA A 240 18.88 0.19 7.13
C ALA A 240 18.78 -1.28 6.65
N ILE A 241 17.71 -2.00 7.01
CA ILE A 241 17.46 -3.36 6.52
C ILE A 241 16.98 -3.32 5.06
N LEU A 242 16.09 -2.37 4.74
CA LEU A 242 15.61 -2.18 3.37
C LEU A 242 16.73 -1.71 2.43
N SER A 243 17.67 -0.88 2.90
CA SER A 243 18.77 -0.37 2.07
C SER A 243 19.76 -1.42 1.54
N LEU A 244 19.71 -2.65 2.06
CA LEU A 244 20.49 -3.78 1.56
C LEU A 244 19.95 -4.34 0.23
N GLY A 245 18.69 -4.08 -0.11
CA GLY A 245 18.06 -4.55 -1.33
C GLY A 245 17.21 -3.51 -2.06
N TRP A 246 17.00 -2.33 -1.48
CA TRP A 246 16.14 -1.28 -2.02
C TRP A 246 16.82 0.08 -1.90
N LYS A 247 16.87 0.83 -3.00
CA LYS A 247 17.41 2.19 -3.01
C LYS A 247 16.27 3.19 -2.84
N ASP A 248 16.34 3.99 -1.77
CA ASP A 248 15.42 5.12 -1.60
C ASP A 248 15.78 6.23 -2.62
N LEU A 249 14.85 6.50 -3.53
CA LEU A 249 14.97 7.55 -4.55
C LEU A 249 14.20 8.82 -4.17
N SER A 250 13.57 8.87 -2.99
CA SER A 250 12.78 10.03 -2.53
C SER A 250 13.61 11.32 -2.45
N MET A 251 14.93 11.18 -2.24
CA MET A 251 15.88 12.29 -2.22
C MET A 251 16.30 12.76 -3.63
N ASP A 252 16.10 11.93 -4.66
CA ASP A 252 16.44 12.25 -6.05
C ASP A 252 15.26 12.91 -6.79
N GLY A 253 14.01 12.60 -6.41
CA GLY A 253 12.82 13.15 -7.05
C GLY A 253 11.59 12.25 -6.94
N ARG A 254 10.77 12.20 -8.00
CA ARG A 254 9.59 11.33 -8.11
C ARG A 254 9.76 10.36 -9.28
N ILE A 255 9.42 9.09 -9.05
CA ILE A 255 9.54 8.03 -10.06
C ILE A 255 8.22 7.87 -10.82
N VAL A 256 8.32 7.72 -12.13
CA VAL A 256 7.18 7.44 -13.00
C VAL A 256 6.89 5.95 -12.94
N ILE A 257 5.79 5.56 -12.30
CA ILE A 257 5.40 4.16 -12.10
C ILE A 257 4.46 3.63 -13.20
N ALA A 258 3.66 4.50 -13.78
CA ALA A 258 2.70 4.20 -14.83
C ALA A 258 2.44 5.46 -15.65
N LEU A 259 2.05 5.29 -16.91
CA LEU A 259 1.57 6.34 -17.79
C LEU A 259 0.32 5.80 -18.48
N ASP A 260 -0.67 6.66 -18.68
CA ASP A 260 -1.85 6.30 -19.46
C ASP A 260 -1.47 6.10 -20.94
N ASP A 261 -2.03 5.07 -21.56
CA ASP A 261 -1.71 4.68 -22.93
C ASP A 261 -2.11 5.78 -23.93
N ASP A 262 -3.18 6.52 -23.63
CA ASP A 262 -3.69 7.62 -24.44
C ASP A 262 -2.99 8.96 -24.15
N SER A 263 -2.07 9.02 -23.17
CA SER A 263 -1.37 10.25 -22.81
C SER A 263 -0.25 10.59 -23.80
N PRO A 264 -0.15 11.85 -24.29
CA PRO A 264 0.99 12.29 -25.09
C PRO A 264 2.34 12.11 -24.38
N LEU A 265 2.34 12.07 -23.04
CA LEU A 265 3.54 11.83 -22.23
C LEU A 265 4.14 10.45 -22.44
N ASN A 266 3.36 9.44 -22.86
CA ASN A 266 3.84 8.07 -23.08
C ASN A 266 4.92 8.00 -24.19
N SER A 267 4.92 8.96 -25.12
CA SER A 267 5.91 9.02 -26.21
C SER A 267 7.27 9.62 -25.79
N VAL A 268 7.32 10.35 -24.67
CA VAL A 268 8.50 11.13 -24.22
C VAL A 268 9.03 10.64 -22.87
N LEU A 269 8.10 10.31 -21.98
CA LEU A 269 8.36 9.82 -20.64
C LEU A 269 8.19 8.30 -20.61
N SER A 270 9.06 7.62 -19.89
CA SER A 270 9.05 6.16 -19.79
C SER A 270 8.96 5.75 -18.33
N VAL A 271 8.26 4.66 -18.05
CA VAL A 271 8.19 4.07 -16.70
C VAL A 271 9.61 3.85 -16.18
N GLY A 272 9.84 4.22 -14.92
CA GLY A 272 11.15 4.24 -14.26
C GLY A 272 11.94 5.55 -14.40
N SER A 273 11.46 6.52 -15.19
CA SER A 273 12.08 7.86 -15.25
C SER A 273 11.93 8.59 -13.91
N ILE A 274 12.94 9.38 -13.52
CA ILE A 274 12.92 10.17 -12.28
C ILE A 274 12.74 11.64 -12.62
N ILE A 275 11.60 12.21 -12.24
CA ILE A 275 11.33 13.65 -12.34
C ILE A 275 11.95 14.33 -11.11
N THR A 276 12.94 15.18 -11.34
CA THR A 276 13.71 15.82 -10.26
C THR A 276 13.13 17.17 -9.86
N ALA A 277 12.48 17.88 -10.79
CA ALA A 277 11.90 19.21 -10.54
C ALA A 277 10.71 19.51 -11.45
N LEU A 278 9.79 20.34 -10.95
CA LEU A 278 8.73 21.01 -11.70
C LEU A 278 9.06 22.49 -11.78
N ASP A 279 9.16 23.03 -12.98
CA ASP A 279 9.68 24.40 -13.21
C ASP A 279 11.03 24.61 -12.49
N ASP A 280 11.06 25.47 -11.48
CA ASP A 280 12.25 25.72 -10.65
C ASP A 280 12.12 25.13 -9.23
N VAL A 281 11.05 24.37 -8.96
CA VAL A 281 10.78 23.72 -7.67
C VAL A 281 11.31 22.29 -7.69
N SER A 282 12.28 22.02 -6.83
CA SER A 282 12.83 20.69 -6.64
C SER A 282 11.84 19.75 -5.95
N LEU A 283 11.67 18.56 -6.52
CA LEU A 283 10.89 17.46 -5.96
C LEU A 283 11.71 16.58 -5.00
N ALA A 284 12.97 16.90 -4.77
CA ALA A 284 13.82 16.18 -3.83
C ALA A 284 13.30 16.34 -2.39
N GLY A 285 13.04 15.22 -1.71
CA GLY A 285 12.58 15.18 -0.32
C GLY A 285 11.32 14.35 -0.13
N GLY A 286 11.03 14.03 1.14
CA GLY A 286 9.91 13.16 1.55
C GLY A 286 8.54 13.83 1.65
N GLU A 287 8.44 15.14 1.47
CA GLU A 287 7.16 15.88 1.48
C GLU A 287 6.46 15.76 0.12
N ASP A 288 5.12 15.75 0.09
CA ASP A 288 4.34 15.69 -1.17
C ASP A 288 4.33 17.03 -1.93
N ARG A 289 5.51 17.46 -2.38
CA ARG A 289 5.69 18.68 -3.19
C ARG A 289 5.11 18.55 -4.59
N TRP A 290 4.90 17.32 -5.07
CA TRP A 290 4.29 17.05 -6.36
C TRP A 290 2.83 17.51 -6.35
N SER A 291 2.02 16.97 -5.44
CA SER A 291 0.62 17.36 -5.32
C SER A 291 0.49 18.82 -4.88
N GLU A 292 1.32 19.27 -3.93
CA GLU A 292 1.31 20.67 -3.48
C GLU A 292 1.55 21.64 -4.65
N TYR A 293 2.54 21.38 -5.51
CA TYR A 293 2.85 22.26 -6.63
C TYR A 293 1.76 22.26 -7.70
N LEU A 294 1.22 21.09 -8.05
CA LEU A 294 0.23 20.97 -9.13
C LEU A 294 -1.15 21.51 -8.75
N HIS A 295 -1.47 21.58 -7.45
CA HIS A 295 -2.70 22.20 -6.93
C HIS A 295 -2.56 23.69 -6.60
N LYS A 296 -1.34 24.22 -6.51
CA LYS A 296 -1.13 25.66 -6.27
C LYS A 296 -1.71 26.49 -7.42
N SER A 297 -2.43 27.54 -7.05
CA SER A 297 -2.90 28.56 -8.00
C SER A 297 -1.69 29.18 -8.70
N PHE A 298 -1.89 29.64 -9.94
CA PHE A 298 -0.82 30.25 -10.72
C PHE A 298 -0.14 31.41 -9.99
N ASP A 299 -0.91 32.23 -9.26
CA ASP A 299 -0.41 33.41 -8.54
C ASP A 299 0.40 33.08 -7.28
N ASP A 300 0.22 31.88 -6.71
CA ASP A 300 0.91 31.43 -5.49
C ASP A 300 2.27 30.79 -5.77
N ILE A 301 2.65 30.67 -7.05
CA ILE A 301 3.91 30.06 -7.45
C ILE A 301 5.01 31.12 -7.50
N PRO A 302 6.19 30.84 -6.92
CA PRO A 302 7.34 31.72 -7.02
C PRO A 302 7.90 31.65 -8.46
N TRP A 303 7.35 32.48 -9.34
CA TRP A 303 7.78 32.57 -10.72
C TRP A 303 9.12 33.30 -10.86
N TYR A 304 10.00 32.70 -11.64
CA TYR A 304 11.20 33.34 -12.17
C TYR A 304 10.96 33.64 -13.65
N GLY A 305 11.34 34.84 -14.10
CA GLY A 305 11.26 35.26 -15.50
C GLY A 305 12.51 34.92 -16.31
N TRP A 306 12.46 35.17 -17.61
CA TRP A 306 13.59 35.08 -18.54
C TRP A 306 13.82 36.42 -19.21
N CYS A 307 15.07 36.79 -19.41
CA CYS A 307 15.42 37.96 -20.19
C CYS A 307 15.28 37.66 -21.69
N VAL A 308 14.48 38.46 -22.39
CA VAL A 308 14.28 38.34 -23.84
C VAL A 308 14.59 39.69 -24.50
N PRO A 309 15.33 39.72 -25.63
CA PRO A 309 15.61 40.97 -26.34
C PRO A 309 14.33 41.71 -26.75
N GLN A 310 14.32 43.04 -26.59
CA GLN A 310 13.15 43.88 -26.89
C GLN A 310 12.79 43.90 -28.39
N GLN A 311 13.70 43.49 -29.28
CA GLN A 311 13.40 43.33 -30.71
C GLN A 311 12.41 42.20 -30.99
N ASP A 312 12.37 41.19 -30.11
CA ASP A 312 11.43 40.06 -30.20
C ASP A 312 10.08 40.39 -29.53
N SER A 313 10.03 41.49 -28.74
CA SER A 313 8.83 41.92 -28.02
C SER A 313 7.94 42.83 -28.87
N GLY A 314 7.24 42.25 -29.83
CA GLY A 314 6.11 42.90 -30.52
C GLY A 314 4.80 42.72 -29.74
N ASP A 315 3.99 43.77 -29.60
CA ASP A 315 2.66 43.66 -28.99
C ASP A 315 1.68 42.92 -29.93
N ARG A 316 1.17 41.76 -29.48
CA ARG A 316 0.11 40.99 -30.15
C ARG A 316 -0.81 40.29 -29.16
N SER A 317 -1.25 41.03 -28.14
CA SER A 317 -2.41 40.74 -27.26
C SER A 317 -2.70 39.23 -27.10
N CYS A 318 -1.75 38.50 -26.52
CA CYS A 318 -1.80 37.07 -26.17
C CYS A 318 -2.18 36.04 -27.27
N CYS A 319 -2.01 36.38 -28.55
CA CYS A 319 -2.19 35.49 -29.71
C CYS A 319 -3.65 35.00 -29.95
N ASN A 320 -4.46 35.91 -30.50
CA ASN A 320 -5.91 35.85 -30.75
C ASN A 320 -6.40 34.69 -31.66
N ASP A 321 -7.13 33.71 -31.09
CA ASP A 321 -7.91 32.62 -31.73
C ASP A 321 -7.25 31.25 -31.95
N ALA A 322 -6.40 30.78 -31.02
CA ALA A 322 -6.19 29.34 -30.85
C ALA A 322 -6.78 28.88 -29.50
N PRO A 323 -7.77 27.97 -29.47
CA PRO A 323 -8.37 27.46 -28.22
C PRO A 323 -7.38 26.65 -27.36
N HIS A 324 -6.20 26.34 -27.90
CA HIS A 324 -5.19 25.51 -27.26
C HIS A 324 -3.80 26.12 -27.47
N PRO A 325 -3.00 26.31 -26.39
CA PRO A 325 -1.62 26.76 -26.50
C PRO A 325 -0.80 25.73 -27.28
N THR A 326 -0.50 26.03 -28.54
CA THR A 326 0.48 25.28 -29.32
C THR A 326 1.89 25.69 -28.89
N LEU A 327 2.83 24.74 -28.79
CA LEU A 327 4.24 24.99 -28.43
C LEU A 327 4.98 25.97 -29.36
N ASP A 328 4.33 26.44 -30.43
CA ASP A 328 4.86 27.42 -31.37
C ASP A 328 4.76 28.87 -30.87
N HIS A 329 3.70 29.21 -30.12
CA HIS A 329 3.43 30.57 -29.65
C HIS A 329 2.68 30.58 -28.32
N LEU A 330 3.27 31.22 -27.30
CA LEU A 330 2.75 31.30 -25.94
C LEU A 330 2.71 32.75 -25.45
N CYS A 331 1.73 33.06 -24.59
CA CYS A 331 1.63 34.38 -23.98
C CYS A 331 2.56 34.51 -22.77
N PHE A 332 3.33 35.60 -22.76
CA PHE A 332 4.19 35.99 -21.64
C PHE A 332 3.77 37.37 -21.10
N ASP A 333 3.80 37.52 -19.79
CA ASP A 333 3.61 38.78 -19.07
C ASP A 333 4.98 39.39 -18.74
N SER A 334 5.14 40.69 -18.96
CA SER A 334 6.36 41.42 -18.61
C SER A 334 6.36 41.84 -17.14
N PHE A 335 7.51 41.78 -16.47
CA PHE A 335 7.68 42.38 -15.15
C PHE A 335 7.85 43.90 -15.29
N GLY A 336 7.10 44.69 -14.51
CA GLY A 336 7.25 46.16 -14.45
C GLY A 336 6.19 46.96 -15.23
N ALA A 337 5.80 46.51 -16.43
CA ALA A 337 4.73 47.11 -17.23
C ALA A 337 3.66 46.07 -17.60
N PRO A 338 2.35 46.41 -17.61
CA PRO A 338 1.26 45.49 -17.96
C PRO A 338 1.19 45.27 -19.49
N SER A 339 2.28 44.83 -20.10
CA SER A 339 2.36 44.44 -21.50
C SER A 339 2.45 42.92 -21.62
N LYS A 340 1.63 42.38 -22.53
CA LYS A 340 1.65 40.96 -22.89
C LYS A 340 2.36 40.79 -24.21
N THR A 341 3.26 39.82 -24.29
CA THR A 341 4.04 39.55 -25.50
C THR A 341 3.84 38.10 -25.90
N CYS A 342 3.67 37.83 -27.20
CA CYS A 342 3.53 36.48 -27.70
C CYS A 342 4.87 36.01 -28.29
N LEU A 343 5.45 34.96 -27.70
CA LEU A 343 6.79 34.49 -28.02
C LEU A 343 6.79 32.97 -28.20
N ASN A 344 7.78 32.45 -28.93
CA ASN A 344 7.99 31.00 -28.99
C ASN A 344 8.58 30.51 -27.65
N PRO A 345 7.90 29.60 -26.93
CA PRO A 345 8.32 29.18 -25.60
C PRO A 345 9.58 28.29 -25.61
N ILE A 346 9.87 27.56 -26.69
CA ILE A 346 10.97 26.59 -26.73
C ILE A 346 12.33 27.24 -26.44
N PRO A 347 12.81 28.24 -27.22
CA PRO A 347 14.12 28.85 -26.99
C PRO A 347 14.21 29.59 -25.66
N ILE A 348 13.09 30.07 -25.12
CA ILE A 348 13.03 30.81 -23.87
C ILE A 348 13.16 29.85 -22.69
N LEU A 349 12.33 28.81 -22.67
CA LEU A 349 12.21 27.90 -21.53
C LEU A 349 13.30 26.82 -21.51
N SER A 350 13.94 26.52 -22.65
CA SER A 350 15.00 25.51 -22.77
C SER A 350 16.39 25.93 -22.27
N SER A 351 16.47 26.97 -21.42
CA SER A 351 17.70 27.41 -20.72
C SER A 351 18.75 28.17 -21.54
N LEU A 352 18.39 28.71 -22.71
CA LEU A 352 19.31 29.57 -23.50
C LEU A 352 19.38 31.01 -22.98
N ASN A 353 18.33 31.47 -22.28
CA ASN A 353 18.24 32.82 -21.75
C ASN A 353 18.48 32.89 -20.24
N PRO A 354 19.12 33.96 -19.73
CA PRO A 354 19.32 34.16 -18.30
C PRO A 354 17.98 34.38 -17.58
N ARG A 355 17.94 33.96 -16.30
CA ARG A 355 16.76 34.11 -15.42
C ARG A 355 16.76 35.51 -14.80
N CYS A 356 15.57 36.04 -14.54
CA CYS A 356 15.37 37.35 -13.91
C CYS A 356 14.22 37.30 -12.90
N HIS A 357 14.33 38.13 -11.87
CA HIS A 357 13.26 38.41 -10.90
C HIS A 357 12.70 39.82 -11.08
N LEU A 358 13.56 40.75 -11.44
CA LEU A 358 13.27 42.15 -11.69
C LEU A 358 13.73 42.51 -13.11
N GLU A 359 13.15 43.57 -13.66
CA GLU A 359 13.53 44.07 -14.99
C GLU A 359 15.01 44.50 -15.04
N THR A 360 15.57 44.95 -13.90
CA THR A 360 16.97 45.35 -13.74
C THR A 360 17.96 44.19 -13.80
N ASP A 361 17.50 42.94 -13.70
CA ASP A 361 18.37 41.77 -13.79
C ASP A 361 18.76 41.46 -15.26
N CYS A 362 18.06 42.08 -16.21
CA CYS A 362 18.28 41.95 -17.64
C CYS A 362 19.11 43.11 -18.21
N ASP A 363 19.74 42.89 -19.36
CA ASP A 363 20.44 43.95 -20.10
C ASP A 363 19.47 45.09 -20.49
N PRO A 364 19.97 46.32 -20.72
CA PRO A 364 19.12 47.50 -21.01
C PRO A 364 18.20 47.37 -22.24
N ASN A 365 18.51 46.44 -23.16
CA ASN A 365 17.73 46.16 -24.36
C ASN A 365 16.93 44.84 -24.24
N ALA A 366 16.77 44.30 -23.04
CA ALA A 366 16.06 43.05 -22.76
C ALA A 366 15.00 43.26 -21.69
N LEU A 367 13.87 42.56 -21.85
CA LEU A 367 12.74 42.60 -20.93
C LEU A 367 12.66 41.28 -20.16
N CYS A 368 12.34 41.37 -18.86
CA CYS A 368 12.08 40.21 -18.04
C CYS A 368 10.64 39.72 -18.26
N VAL A 369 10.47 38.54 -18.83
CA VAL A 369 9.15 37.97 -19.16
C VAL A 369 8.90 36.66 -18.42
N ARG A 370 7.65 36.38 -18.06
CA ARG A 370 7.19 35.09 -17.51
C ARG A 370 5.96 34.58 -18.26
N PRO A 371 5.72 33.25 -18.33
CA PRO A 371 4.47 32.73 -18.90
C PRO A 371 3.25 33.39 -18.23
N SER A 372 2.19 33.65 -19.00
CA SER A 372 0.94 34.16 -18.44
C SER A 372 0.10 33.04 -17.83
N SER A 373 -0.85 33.37 -16.96
CA SER A 373 -1.74 32.38 -16.34
C SER A 373 -2.58 31.59 -17.36
N SER A 374 -2.86 32.17 -18.52
CA SER A 374 -3.59 31.55 -19.63
C SER A 374 -2.75 30.60 -20.49
N ALA A 375 -1.43 30.55 -20.27
CA ALA A 375 -0.51 29.79 -21.10
C ALA A 375 -0.47 28.29 -20.76
N SER A 376 -0.87 27.91 -19.54
CA SER A 376 -0.90 26.52 -19.06
C SER A 376 0.31 25.68 -19.49
N ILE A 377 1.52 26.18 -19.20
CA ILE A 377 2.78 25.48 -19.50
C ILE A 377 3.45 24.98 -18.21
N LEU A 378 4.06 23.80 -18.28
CA LEU A 378 4.84 23.21 -17.19
C LEU A 378 6.17 22.66 -17.72
N ARG A 379 7.27 22.97 -17.04
CA ARG A 379 8.57 22.35 -17.30
C ARG A 379 8.76 21.13 -16.40
N LEU A 380 8.99 19.97 -17.01
CA LEU A 380 9.35 18.74 -16.33
C LEU A 380 10.86 18.50 -16.49
N VAL A 381 11.60 18.52 -15.38
CA VAL A 381 13.03 18.19 -15.38
C VAL A 381 13.20 16.72 -15.03
N VAL A 382 13.72 15.94 -15.97
CA VAL A 382 13.88 14.49 -15.82
C VAL A 382 15.36 14.13 -15.79
N LYS A 383 15.76 13.30 -14.82
CA LYS A 383 17.15 12.87 -14.64
C LYS A 383 17.65 12.14 -15.89
N GLY A 384 18.68 12.70 -16.54
CA GLY A 384 19.31 12.09 -17.71
C GLY A 384 18.56 12.27 -19.04
N LYS A 385 17.52 13.10 -19.08
CA LYS A 385 16.82 13.51 -20.31
C LYS A 385 16.85 15.03 -20.48
N SER A 386 16.58 15.51 -21.69
CA SER A 386 16.35 16.93 -21.95
C SER A 386 15.09 17.43 -21.25
N LEU A 387 15.01 18.74 -21.00
CA LEU A 387 13.82 19.40 -20.47
C LEU A 387 12.58 19.04 -21.29
N ILE A 388 11.52 18.58 -20.62
CA ILE A 388 10.23 18.30 -21.26
C ILE A 388 9.31 19.49 -20.99
N LEU A 389 8.75 20.06 -22.06
CA LEU A 389 7.75 21.12 -21.96
C LEU A 389 6.36 20.51 -22.16
N TRP A 390 5.49 20.67 -21.17
CA TRP A 390 4.10 20.26 -21.24
C TRP A 390 3.22 21.47 -21.48
N SER A 391 2.38 21.40 -22.52
CA SER A 391 1.34 22.39 -22.80
C SER A 391 0.00 21.75 -22.48
N GLY A 392 -0.66 22.22 -21.43
CA GLY A 392 -1.89 21.63 -20.91
C GLY A 392 -2.10 21.96 -19.43
N PRO A 393 -3.31 21.72 -18.90
CA PRO A 393 -3.59 22.00 -17.51
C PRO A 393 -2.78 21.08 -16.58
N ARG A 394 -2.42 21.58 -15.40
CA ARG A 394 -1.56 20.86 -14.44
C ARG A 394 -2.22 19.63 -13.83
N HIS A 395 -3.55 19.58 -13.76
CA HIS A 395 -4.27 18.44 -13.22
C HIS A 395 -4.10 17.19 -14.10
N GLU A 396 -3.99 17.35 -15.42
CA GLU A 396 -3.69 16.22 -16.33
C GLU A 396 -2.34 15.58 -16.00
N ILE A 397 -1.33 16.37 -15.60
CA ILE A 397 -0.05 15.82 -15.14
C ILE A 397 -0.17 15.18 -13.77
N TRP A 398 -0.98 15.76 -12.88
CA TRP A 398 -1.18 15.21 -11.54
C TRP A 398 -1.78 13.79 -11.60
N GLU A 399 -2.76 13.56 -12.46
CA GLU A 399 -3.39 12.26 -12.70
C GLU A 399 -2.40 11.22 -13.26
N GLN A 400 -1.44 11.66 -14.09
CA GLN A 400 -0.40 10.79 -14.65
C GLN A 400 0.74 10.50 -13.65
N GLY A 401 0.85 11.30 -12.58
CA GLY A 401 1.89 11.19 -11.56
C GLY A 401 1.45 10.51 -10.26
N THR A 402 0.21 10.05 -10.15
CA THR A 402 -0.35 9.59 -8.87
C THR A 402 -0.30 8.07 -8.69
N ASP A 403 0.70 7.63 -7.90
CA ASP A 403 0.42 6.82 -6.70
C ASP A 403 1.39 7.25 -5.60
N THR A 404 1.14 8.43 -5.03
CA THR A 404 1.82 8.92 -3.83
C THR A 404 1.13 8.37 -2.59
N SER A 405 1.21 7.06 -2.40
CA SER A 405 1.25 6.54 -1.02
C SER A 405 2.62 6.88 -0.44
N PRO A 406 2.76 7.19 0.87
CA PRO A 406 4.05 7.16 1.58
C PRO A 406 4.49 5.71 1.74
N VAL A 407 4.63 5.01 0.63
CA VAL A 407 5.19 3.68 0.52
C VAL A 407 6.24 3.87 -0.54
N SER A 408 7.46 4.13 -0.07
CA SER A 408 8.72 3.84 -0.76
C SER A 408 8.49 3.20 -2.14
N GLY A 409 8.37 4.05 -3.16
CA GLY A 409 8.29 3.63 -4.55
C GLY A 409 9.59 2.91 -4.84
N SER A 410 9.48 1.60 -4.93
CA SER A 410 10.60 0.69 -4.74
C SER A 410 10.76 -0.06 -6.06
N SER A 411 11.88 0.17 -6.73
CA SER A 411 12.25 -0.61 -7.92
C SER A 411 13.18 -1.76 -7.48
N PRO A 412 12.97 -2.99 -7.97
CA PRO A 412 13.85 -4.12 -7.69
C PRO A 412 15.28 -3.93 -8.21
#